data_AF-A0A7C1EU83-F1
#
_entry.id   AF-A0A7C1EU83-F1
#
_cell.length_a   1.000
_cell.length_b   1.000
_cell.length_c   1.000
_cell.angle_alpha   90.00
_cell.angle_beta   90.00
_cell.angle_gamma   90.00
#
_symmetry.space_group_name_H-M   'P 1'
#
loop_
_entity.id
_entity.type
_entity.pdbx_description
1 polymer ?
#
loop_
_entity_poly.entity_id
_entity_poly.type
_entity_poly.pdbx_seq_one_letter_code
_entity_poly.pdbx_strand_id
1 'polypeptide(L)'
;MPNFIEIQNAITLAKKYNVAIRAVKENRGDIVWDENKLSNLIRDFNINFNNNDKENFKRKRSALISDFRKLNLQSLVLDYIDALFNFEEKSDINNKQKYVPTKESAEVLNLSAELVSLMLKVFDISTSQIRRYLDGLRKVKVSVKTPSDFIGSSVILQQVKVAYAAGRDSDLMFFYEIMKELLKKGSESYHYFEQALRFVEAIVAYHKFYKGED
;
A
#
# COMPACT_ATOMS: atom_id res chain seq x y z
N MET A 1 9.89 18.32 0.70
CA MET A 1 8.48 18.13 0.32
C MET A 1 8.37 16.86 -0.51
N PRO A 2 7.29 16.07 -0.35
CA PRO A 2 7.05 14.86 -1.12
C PRO A 2 7.08 15.14 -2.63
N ASN A 3 7.75 14.27 -3.39
CA ASN A 3 7.80 14.39 -4.85
C ASN A 3 6.63 13.61 -5.46
N PHE A 4 5.49 14.27 -5.65
CA PHE A 4 4.29 13.60 -6.17
C PHE A 4 4.46 12.95 -7.54
N ILE A 5 5.34 13.48 -8.38
CA ILE A 5 5.60 12.93 -9.71
C ILE A 5 6.26 11.55 -9.59
N GLU A 6 7.19 11.39 -8.67
CA GLU A 6 7.92 10.14 -8.46
C GLU A 6 6.99 9.00 -8.03
N ILE A 7 6.10 9.26 -7.06
CA ILE A 7 5.14 8.24 -6.60
C ILE A 7 4.05 7.95 -7.64
N GLN A 8 3.61 8.93 -8.41
CA GLN A 8 2.70 8.70 -9.53
C GLN A 8 3.34 7.82 -10.62
N ASN A 9 4.63 8.02 -10.90
CA ASN A 9 5.39 7.16 -11.81
C ASN A 9 5.52 5.74 -11.25
N ALA A 10 5.79 5.58 -9.95
CA ALA A 10 5.84 4.30 -9.28
C ALA A 10 4.49 3.56 -9.32
N ILE A 11 3.38 4.26 -9.07
CA ILE A 11 2.01 3.74 -9.19
C ILE A 11 1.75 3.27 -10.63
N THR A 12 2.09 4.09 -11.61
CA THR A 12 1.95 3.77 -13.04
C THR A 12 2.72 2.50 -13.39
N LEU A 13 3.97 2.40 -12.94
CA LEU A 13 4.79 1.22 -13.15
C LEU A 13 4.19 -0.01 -12.47
N ALA A 14 3.75 0.09 -11.21
CA ALA A 14 3.11 -0.99 -10.48
C ALA A 14 1.81 -1.47 -11.14
N LYS A 15 1.01 -0.56 -11.72
CA LYS A 15 -0.16 -0.90 -12.54
C LYS A 15 0.24 -1.72 -13.77
N LYS A 16 1.26 -1.30 -14.51
CA LYS A 16 1.78 -2.04 -15.67
C LYS A 16 2.26 -3.44 -15.29
N TYR A 17 2.97 -3.61 -14.18
CA TYR A 17 3.35 -4.93 -13.68
C TYR A 17 2.14 -5.79 -13.32
N ASN A 18 1.14 -5.22 -12.64
CA ASN A 18 -0.09 -5.93 -12.30
C ASN A 18 -0.84 -6.44 -13.54
N VAL A 19 -0.91 -5.62 -14.60
CA VAL A 19 -1.47 -6.00 -15.90
C VAL A 19 -0.64 -7.12 -16.52
N ALA A 20 0.68 -6.92 -16.64
CA ALA A 20 1.59 -7.87 -17.27
C ALA A 20 1.54 -9.26 -16.63
N ILE A 21 1.71 -9.32 -15.31
CA ILE A 21 1.76 -10.57 -14.53
C ILE A 21 0.50 -11.41 -14.69
N ARG A 22 -0.66 -10.77 -14.91
CA ARG A 22 -1.97 -11.43 -15.01
C ARG A 22 -2.40 -11.76 -16.43
N ALA A 23 -1.90 -11.01 -17.41
CA ALA A 23 -2.25 -11.20 -18.82
C ALA A 23 -1.26 -12.11 -19.56
N VAL A 24 -0.02 -12.27 -19.09
CA VAL A 24 0.92 -13.21 -19.70
C VAL A 24 0.52 -14.66 -19.42
N LYS A 25 0.58 -15.51 -20.44
CA LYS A 25 0.44 -16.97 -20.34
C LYS A 25 1.58 -17.68 -21.07
N GLU A 26 1.93 -18.86 -20.57
CA GLU A 26 2.87 -19.76 -21.24
C GLU A 26 2.07 -20.78 -22.06
N ASN A 27 2.39 -20.90 -23.35
CA ASN A 27 1.74 -21.82 -24.27
C ASN A 27 2.82 -22.57 -25.05
N ARG A 28 3.00 -23.87 -24.76
CA ARG A 28 4.01 -24.72 -25.41
C ARG A 28 5.44 -24.16 -25.38
N GLY A 29 5.79 -23.47 -24.29
CA GLY A 29 7.10 -22.83 -24.10
C GLY A 29 7.18 -21.39 -24.61
N ASP A 30 6.20 -20.94 -25.41
CA ASP A 30 6.10 -19.55 -25.85
C ASP A 30 5.36 -18.69 -24.85
N ILE A 31 5.78 -17.43 -24.76
CA ILE A 31 5.18 -16.43 -23.88
C ILE A 31 4.26 -15.55 -24.73
N VAL A 32 2.97 -15.66 -24.47
CA VAL A 32 1.93 -14.98 -25.24
C VAL A 32 1.01 -14.18 -24.34
N TRP A 33 0.37 -13.16 -24.91
CA TRP A 33 -0.63 -12.36 -24.23
C TRP A 33 -2.00 -13.04 -24.29
N ASP A 34 -2.71 -13.07 -23.17
CA ASP A 34 -4.15 -13.29 -23.15
C ASP A 34 -4.84 -11.96 -23.46
N GLU A 35 -5.13 -11.69 -24.73
CA GLU A 35 -5.65 -10.39 -25.19
C GLU A 35 -7.00 -10.01 -24.55
N ASN A 36 -7.83 -11.00 -24.21
CA ASN A 36 -9.10 -10.77 -23.52
C ASN A 36 -8.85 -10.30 -22.08
N LYS A 37 -7.98 -10.99 -21.34
CA LYS A 37 -7.60 -10.56 -19.99
C LYS A 37 -6.87 -9.23 -20.01
N LEU A 38 -5.97 -9.05 -20.98
CA LEU A 38 -5.18 -7.83 -21.10
C LEU A 38 -6.07 -6.60 -21.25
N SER A 39 -7.05 -6.65 -22.15
CA SER A 39 -7.97 -5.53 -22.40
C SER A 39 -8.79 -5.18 -21.15
N ASN A 40 -9.28 -6.19 -20.42
CA ASN A 40 -9.99 -5.97 -19.16
C ASN A 40 -9.07 -5.36 -18.09
N LEU A 41 -7.87 -5.91 -17.90
CA LEU A 41 -6.92 -5.43 -16.91
C LEU A 41 -6.45 -3.99 -17.19
N ILE A 42 -6.25 -3.63 -18.46
CA ILE A 42 -5.92 -2.25 -18.87
C ILE A 42 -6.99 -1.27 -18.41
N ARG A 43 -8.27 -1.64 -18.60
CA ARG A 43 -9.41 -0.84 -18.15
C ARG A 43 -9.49 -0.81 -16.62
N ASP A 44 -9.39 -1.95 -15.96
CA ASP A 44 -9.57 -2.07 -14.51
C ASP A 44 -8.47 -1.33 -13.73
N PHE A 45 -7.23 -1.33 -14.23
CA PHE A 45 -6.13 -0.55 -13.66
C PHE A 45 -6.08 0.89 -14.17
N ASN A 46 -6.95 1.26 -15.12
CA ASN A 46 -6.99 2.57 -15.78
C ASN A 46 -5.59 3.05 -16.20
N ILE A 47 -4.93 2.27 -17.06
CA ILE A 47 -3.55 2.53 -17.46
C ILE A 47 -3.36 2.46 -18.97
N ASN A 48 -2.46 3.27 -19.52
CA ASN A 48 -1.98 3.08 -20.89
C ASN A 48 -0.94 1.95 -20.91
N PHE A 49 -1.23 0.89 -21.66
CA PHE A 49 -0.33 -0.26 -21.85
C PHE A 49 -0.20 -0.53 -23.35
N ASN A 50 0.88 -0.02 -23.95
CA ASN A 50 1.07 0.00 -25.40
C ASN A 50 1.91 -1.18 -25.91
N ASN A 51 2.21 -1.22 -27.21
CA ASN A 51 3.01 -2.29 -27.81
C ASN A 51 4.46 -2.33 -27.27
N ASN A 52 5.05 -1.19 -26.91
CA ASN A 52 6.36 -1.16 -26.29
C ASN A 52 6.31 -1.79 -24.89
N ASP A 53 5.26 -1.53 -24.12
CA ASP A 53 5.02 -2.21 -22.84
C ASP A 53 4.84 -3.73 -23.06
N LYS A 54 4.07 -4.15 -24.06
CA LYS A 54 3.92 -5.57 -24.41
C LYS A 54 5.27 -6.23 -24.63
N GLU A 55 6.16 -5.64 -25.43
CA GLU A 55 7.48 -6.23 -25.67
C GLU A 55 8.35 -6.24 -24.40
N ASN A 56 8.38 -5.13 -23.65
CA ASN A 56 9.15 -5.02 -22.40
C ASN A 56 8.70 -6.01 -21.31
N PHE A 57 7.43 -6.41 -21.32
CA PHE A 57 6.84 -7.30 -20.32
C PHE A 57 6.61 -8.73 -20.81
N LYS A 58 6.97 -9.08 -22.05
CA LYS A 58 6.76 -10.41 -22.64
C LYS A 58 7.75 -11.45 -22.12
N ARG A 59 7.62 -11.80 -20.84
CA ARG A 59 8.47 -12.77 -20.14
C ARG A 59 7.71 -13.54 -19.08
N LYS A 60 8.32 -14.59 -18.53
CA LYS A 60 7.65 -15.48 -17.58
C LYS A 60 7.19 -14.69 -16.37
N ARG A 61 6.03 -15.07 -15.82
CA ARG A 61 5.46 -14.46 -14.62
C ARG A 61 6.46 -14.37 -13.46
N SER A 62 7.23 -15.43 -13.22
CA SER A 62 8.27 -15.45 -12.18
C SER A 62 9.37 -14.41 -12.41
N ALA A 63 9.78 -14.18 -13.66
CA ALA A 63 10.76 -13.15 -14.01
C ALA A 63 10.19 -11.75 -13.79
N LEU A 64 8.92 -11.51 -14.16
CA LEU A 64 8.23 -10.24 -13.89
C LEU A 64 8.18 -9.92 -12.40
N ILE A 65 7.80 -10.90 -11.57
CA ILE A 65 7.78 -10.73 -10.11
C ILE A 65 9.19 -10.45 -9.59
N SER A 66 10.20 -11.18 -10.07
CA SER A 66 11.59 -10.94 -9.68
C SER A 66 12.08 -9.54 -10.05
N ASP A 67 11.72 -9.02 -11.21
CA ASP A 67 12.10 -7.67 -11.63
C ASP A 67 11.36 -6.60 -10.83
N PHE A 68 10.08 -6.83 -10.53
CA PHE A 68 9.32 -5.94 -9.66
C PHE A 68 9.95 -5.81 -8.26
N ARG A 69 10.41 -6.92 -7.66
CA ARG A 69 11.13 -6.88 -6.37
C ARG A 69 12.38 -5.99 -6.42
N LYS A 70 13.12 -5.99 -7.54
CA LYS A 70 14.34 -5.18 -7.70
C LYS A 70 14.06 -3.68 -7.78
N LEU A 71 12.83 -3.27 -8.10
CA LEU A 71 12.46 -1.85 -8.12
C LEU A 71 12.45 -1.22 -6.73
N ASN A 72 12.33 -2.02 -5.67
CA ASN A 72 12.38 -1.57 -4.27
C ASN A 72 11.40 -0.43 -3.96
N LEU A 73 10.20 -0.45 -4.55
CA LEU A 73 9.24 0.66 -4.48
C LEU A 73 8.79 1.01 -3.05
N GLN A 74 8.99 0.12 -2.07
CA GLN A 74 8.72 0.42 -0.67
C GLN A 74 9.63 1.51 -0.09
N SER A 75 10.84 1.72 -0.62
CA SER A 75 11.72 2.79 -0.12
C SER A 75 11.07 4.16 -0.33
N LEU A 76 10.38 4.35 -1.45
CA LEU A 76 9.66 5.59 -1.72
C LEU A 76 8.55 5.87 -0.70
N VAL A 77 7.86 4.82 -0.25
CA VAL A 77 6.83 4.94 0.80
C VAL A 77 7.48 5.24 2.15
N LEU A 78 8.61 4.59 2.45
CA LEU A 78 9.38 4.84 3.67
C LEU A 78 9.85 6.29 3.76
N ASP A 79 10.29 6.89 2.64
CA ASP A 79 10.68 8.29 2.57
C ASP A 79 9.53 9.27 2.88
N TYR A 80 8.28 8.83 2.73
CA TYR A 80 7.09 9.63 3.01
C TYR A 80 6.44 9.33 4.36
N ILE A 81 6.97 8.38 5.15
CA ILE A 81 6.40 8.04 6.46
C ILE A 81 6.25 9.29 7.33
N ASP A 82 7.27 10.13 7.44
CA ASP A 82 7.19 11.35 8.25
C ASP A 82 6.11 12.32 7.77
N ALA A 83 5.90 12.43 6.45
CA ALA A 83 4.85 13.26 5.88
C ALA A 83 3.44 12.71 6.21
N LEU A 84 3.30 11.39 6.33
CA LEU A 84 2.03 10.76 6.74
C LEU A 84 1.64 11.07 8.19
N PHE A 85 2.58 11.47 9.06
CA PHE A 85 2.33 11.83 10.47
C PHE A 85 2.19 13.33 10.71
N ASN A 86 2.57 14.14 9.72
CA ASN A 86 2.32 15.58 9.70
C ASN A 86 1.07 15.89 8.86
N PHE A 87 0.04 15.03 8.99
CA PHE A 87 -1.14 15.02 8.14
C PHE A 87 -2.07 16.21 8.42
N GLU A 88 -2.20 16.60 9.68
CA GLU A 88 -3.21 17.57 10.08
C GLU A 88 -2.58 18.89 10.54
N GLU A 89 -3.16 20.00 10.08
CA GLU A 89 -2.84 21.34 10.54
C GLU A 89 -3.95 21.89 11.43
N LYS A 90 -3.60 22.78 12.34
CA LYS A 90 -4.60 23.52 13.13
C LYS A 90 -5.38 24.46 12.22
N SER A 91 -6.69 24.31 12.21
CA SER A 91 -7.62 25.18 11.50
C SER A 91 -8.76 25.61 12.42
N ASP A 92 -9.20 26.86 12.27
CA ASP A 92 -10.37 27.38 12.97
C ASP A 92 -11.64 27.07 12.17
N ILE A 93 -12.43 26.13 12.67
CA ILE A 93 -13.70 25.73 12.05
C ILE A 93 -14.81 25.99 13.07
N ASN A 94 -15.71 26.93 12.74
CA ASN A 94 -16.83 27.35 13.60
C ASN A 94 -16.36 27.79 15.00
N ASN A 95 -15.34 28.65 15.07
CA ASN A 95 -14.72 29.16 16.31
C ASN A 95 -14.17 28.05 17.24
N LYS A 96 -13.82 26.89 16.68
CA LYS A 96 -13.15 25.80 17.39
C LYS A 96 -11.88 25.41 16.64
N GLN A 97 -10.75 25.38 17.35
CA GLN A 97 -9.51 24.81 16.82
C GLN A 97 -9.69 23.31 16.60
N LYS A 98 -9.49 22.89 15.37
CA LYS A 98 -9.50 21.48 14.96
C LYS A 98 -8.26 21.18 14.15
N TYR A 99 -7.76 19.96 14.29
CA TYR A 99 -6.78 19.43 13.37
C TYR A 99 -7.51 18.93 12.14
N VAL A 100 -7.10 19.40 10.95
CA VAL A 100 -7.69 18.98 9.67
C VAL A 100 -6.62 18.62 8.66
N PRO A 101 -6.87 17.64 7.80
CA PRO A 101 -5.92 17.28 6.75
C PRO A 101 -5.73 18.43 5.76
N THR A 102 -4.49 18.70 5.39
CA THR A 102 -4.21 19.55 4.23
C THR A 102 -4.48 18.78 2.94
N LYS A 103 -4.65 19.50 1.82
CA LYS A 103 -4.75 18.84 0.51
C LYS A 103 -3.50 18.01 0.20
N GLU A 104 -2.32 18.58 0.44
CA GLU A 104 -1.03 17.93 0.18
C GLU A 104 -0.90 16.62 0.97
N SER A 105 -1.18 16.66 2.27
CA SER A 105 -1.10 15.47 3.13
C SER A 105 -2.12 14.38 2.75
N ALA A 106 -3.33 14.77 2.37
CA ALA A 106 -4.33 13.86 1.82
C ALA A 106 -3.84 13.18 0.54
N GLU A 107 -3.16 13.91 -0.35
CA GLU A 107 -2.55 13.36 -1.56
C GLU A 107 -1.40 12.39 -1.24
N VAL A 108 -0.51 12.72 -0.30
CA VAL A 108 0.57 11.81 0.14
C VAL A 108 -0.01 10.51 0.68
N LEU A 109 -1.02 10.58 1.55
CA LEU A 109 -1.68 9.41 2.13
C LEU A 109 -2.29 8.52 1.05
N ASN A 110 -3.04 9.13 0.14
CA ASN A 110 -3.72 8.41 -0.94
C ASN A 110 -2.73 7.73 -1.89
N LEU A 111 -1.72 8.46 -2.38
CA LEU A 111 -0.72 7.93 -3.32
C LEU A 111 0.12 6.83 -2.66
N SER A 112 0.54 7.02 -1.41
CA SER A 112 1.29 6.02 -0.66
C SER A 112 0.47 4.76 -0.42
N ALA A 113 -0.79 4.89 -0.03
CA ALA A 113 -1.68 3.76 0.20
C ALA A 113 -1.99 3.00 -1.10
N GLU A 114 -2.20 3.74 -2.20
CA GLU A 114 -2.41 3.18 -3.53
C GLU A 114 -1.19 2.35 -3.98
N LEU A 115 0.02 2.91 -3.87
CA LEU A 115 1.25 2.22 -4.25
C LEU A 115 1.43 0.92 -3.44
N VAL A 116 1.29 0.98 -2.12
CA VAL A 116 1.39 -0.21 -1.25
C VAL A 116 0.35 -1.25 -1.65
N SER A 117 -0.88 -0.83 -1.93
CA SER A 117 -1.95 -1.75 -2.35
C SER A 117 -1.63 -2.45 -3.69
N LEU A 118 -1.03 -1.74 -4.64
CA LEU A 118 -0.62 -2.29 -5.93
C LEU A 118 0.55 -3.26 -5.79
N MET A 119 1.49 -2.98 -4.87
CA MET A 119 2.57 -3.91 -4.53
C MET A 119 2.00 -5.20 -3.92
N LEU A 120 1.11 -5.09 -2.93
CA LEU A 120 0.42 -6.25 -2.32
C LEU A 120 -0.31 -7.07 -3.40
N LYS A 121 -0.93 -6.38 -4.37
CA LYS A 121 -1.59 -7.02 -5.50
C LYS A 121 -0.61 -7.73 -6.42
N VAL A 122 0.57 -7.18 -6.74
CA VAL A 122 1.59 -7.88 -7.57
C VAL A 122 1.96 -9.23 -6.96
N PHE A 123 2.07 -9.26 -5.64
CA PHE A 123 2.42 -10.46 -4.87
C PHE A 123 1.23 -11.35 -4.51
N ASP A 124 0.03 -11.09 -5.07
CA ASP A 124 -1.21 -11.82 -4.80
C ASP A 124 -1.55 -11.96 -3.30
N ILE A 125 -1.20 -10.95 -2.50
CA ILE A 125 -1.60 -10.90 -1.10
C ILE A 125 -3.10 -10.71 -1.01
N SER A 126 -3.78 -11.56 -0.24
CA SER A 126 -5.22 -11.48 -0.09
C SER A 126 -5.65 -10.33 0.81
N THR A 127 -6.81 -9.73 0.52
CA THR A 127 -7.41 -8.71 1.39
C THR A 127 -7.63 -9.23 2.81
N SER A 128 -7.89 -10.54 2.99
CA SER A 128 -8.07 -11.14 4.32
C SER A 128 -6.76 -11.19 5.12
N GLN A 129 -5.60 -11.32 4.49
CA GLN A 129 -4.30 -11.19 5.16
C GLN A 129 -4.10 -9.75 5.66
N ILE A 130 -4.40 -8.75 4.83
CA ILE A 130 -4.24 -7.33 5.19
C ILE A 130 -5.22 -6.92 6.30
N ARG A 131 -6.48 -7.36 6.22
CA ARG A 131 -7.53 -7.08 7.22
C ARG A 131 -7.16 -7.58 8.62
N ARG A 132 -6.46 -8.70 8.76
CA ARG A 132 -6.03 -9.20 10.09
C ARG A 132 -5.15 -8.19 10.84
N TYR A 133 -4.33 -7.42 10.11
CA TYR A 133 -3.51 -6.37 10.73
C TYR A 133 -4.35 -5.16 11.11
N LEU A 134 -5.25 -4.73 10.21
CA LEU A 134 -6.21 -3.67 10.50
C LEU A 134 -7.06 -3.99 11.73
N ASP A 135 -7.54 -5.21 11.86
CA ASP A 135 -8.30 -5.67 13.01
C ASP A 135 -7.48 -5.62 14.31
N GLY A 136 -6.17 -5.92 14.22
CA GLY A 136 -5.23 -5.77 15.34
C GLY A 136 -5.14 -4.32 15.83
N LEU A 137 -5.01 -3.37 14.90
CA LEU A 137 -4.96 -1.94 15.23
C LEU A 137 -6.31 -1.43 15.73
N ARG A 138 -7.43 -1.86 15.14
CA ARG A 138 -8.77 -1.51 15.63
C ARG A 138 -9.02 -1.97 17.05
N LYS A 139 -8.52 -3.13 17.45
CA LYS A 139 -8.58 -3.59 18.85
C LYS A 139 -7.83 -2.66 19.79
N VAL A 140 -6.65 -2.16 19.38
CA VAL A 140 -5.93 -1.13 20.15
C VAL A 140 -6.80 0.12 20.27
N LYS A 141 -7.36 0.62 19.17
CA LYS A 141 -8.26 1.79 19.20
C LYS A 141 -9.44 1.63 20.15
N VAL A 142 -10.13 0.49 20.10
CA VAL A 142 -11.28 0.19 20.97
C VAL A 142 -10.89 0.10 22.44
N SER A 143 -9.66 -0.31 22.76
CA SER A 143 -9.18 -0.40 24.15
C SER A 143 -8.88 0.96 24.79
N VAL A 144 -8.69 2.01 23.98
CA VAL A 144 -8.39 3.37 24.44
C VAL A 144 -9.70 4.14 24.63
N LYS A 145 -10.07 4.45 25.88
CA LYS A 145 -11.31 5.21 26.18
C LYS A 145 -11.07 6.71 26.09
N THR A 146 -9.89 7.14 26.50
CA THR A 146 -9.41 8.52 26.44
C THR A 146 -7.98 8.55 25.90
N PRO A 147 -7.52 9.63 25.27
CA PRO A 147 -6.14 9.70 24.74
C PRO A 147 -5.04 9.41 25.78
N SER A 148 -5.29 9.66 27.07
CA SER A 148 -4.37 9.35 28.17
C SER A 148 -4.27 7.86 28.50
N ASP A 149 -5.23 7.04 28.06
CA ASP A 149 -5.19 5.57 28.23
C ASP A 149 -4.33 4.90 27.15
N PHE A 150 -3.81 5.67 26.19
CA PHE A 150 -3.02 5.13 25.09
C PHE A 150 -1.67 4.62 25.56
N ILE A 151 -1.38 3.36 25.23
CA ILE A 151 -0.12 2.70 25.54
C ILE A 151 0.57 2.35 24.22
N GLY A 152 1.63 3.09 23.86
CA GLY A 152 2.37 2.90 22.61
C GLY A 152 2.88 1.47 22.40
N SER A 153 3.24 0.75 23.47
CA SER A 153 3.69 -0.65 23.37
C SER A 153 2.64 -1.58 22.78
N SER A 154 1.34 -1.29 22.95
CA SER A 154 0.24 -2.07 22.35
C SER A 154 0.21 -1.97 20.81
N VAL A 155 0.69 -0.84 20.26
CA VAL A 155 0.86 -0.60 18.83
C VAL A 155 2.10 -1.33 18.32
N ILE A 156 3.24 -1.20 19.01
CA ILE A 156 4.50 -1.88 18.66
C ILE A 156 4.30 -3.40 18.62
N LEU A 157 3.54 -3.97 19.57
CA LEU A 157 3.24 -5.41 19.60
C LEU A 157 2.52 -5.91 18.34
N GLN A 158 1.81 -5.04 17.58
CA GLN A 158 1.22 -5.45 16.31
C GLN A 158 2.27 -5.79 15.25
N GLN A 159 3.49 -5.25 15.36
CA GLN A 159 4.61 -5.56 14.47
C GLN A 159 4.95 -7.06 14.48
N VAL A 160 4.83 -7.74 15.63
CA VAL A 160 5.12 -9.18 15.76
C VAL A 160 4.27 -10.01 14.81
N LYS A 161 2.99 -9.64 14.62
CA LYS A 161 2.09 -10.35 13.71
C LYS A 161 2.53 -10.19 12.25
N VAL A 162 2.94 -8.99 11.87
CA VAL A 162 3.42 -8.70 10.51
C VAL A 162 4.75 -9.42 10.25
N ALA A 163 5.67 -9.38 11.23
CA ALA A 163 6.95 -10.06 11.16
C ALA A 163 6.79 -11.57 10.98
N TYR A 164 5.89 -12.20 11.74
CA TYR A 164 5.62 -13.63 11.63
C TYR A 164 5.12 -14.00 10.23
N ALA A 165 4.20 -13.22 9.65
CA ALA A 165 3.70 -13.47 8.31
C ALA A 165 4.78 -13.27 7.25
N ALA A 166 5.57 -12.19 7.34
CA ALA A 166 6.71 -11.94 6.44
C ALA A 166 7.81 -13.02 6.54
N GLY A 167 7.98 -13.62 7.73
CA GLY A 167 8.89 -14.76 7.90
C GLY A 167 8.40 -16.05 7.25
N ARG A 168 7.09 -16.19 7.02
CA ARG A 168 6.50 -17.35 6.31
C ARG A 168 6.32 -17.10 4.81
N ASP A 169 6.24 -15.85 4.42
CA ASP A 169 6.01 -15.41 3.06
C ASP A 169 6.93 -14.22 2.75
N SER A 170 8.02 -14.48 2.03
CA SER A 170 9.01 -13.46 1.68
C SER A 170 8.43 -12.32 0.86
N ASP A 171 7.30 -12.53 0.17
CA ASP A 171 6.64 -11.48 -0.59
C ASP A 171 5.91 -10.46 0.27
N LEU A 172 5.74 -10.73 1.57
CA LEU A 172 5.26 -9.76 2.55
C LEU A 172 6.38 -8.94 3.21
N MET A 173 7.66 -9.18 2.88
CA MET A 173 8.77 -8.49 3.53
C MET A 173 8.71 -6.97 3.34
N PHE A 174 8.41 -6.49 2.13
CA PHE A 174 8.28 -5.04 1.88
C PHE A 174 7.17 -4.41 2.74
N PHE A 175 6.07 -5.12 2.96
CA PHE A 175 4.96 -4.65 3.77
C PHE A 175 5.33 -4.63 5.25
N TYR A 176 6.12 -5.60 5.71
CA TYR A 176 6.70 -5.58 7.06
C TYR A 176 7.60 -4.36 7.28
N GLU A 177 8.47 -4.03 6.33
CA GLU A 177 9.36 -2.87 6.43
C GLU A 177 8.57 -1.56 6.60
N ILE A 178 7.54 -1.36 5.77
CA ILE A 178 6.64 -0.20 5.87
C ILE A 178 5.91 -0.17 7.22
N MET A 179 5.29 -1.30 7.60
CA MET A 179 4.52 -1.39 8.84
C MET A 179 5.40 -1.21 10.07
N LYS A 180 6.66 -1.65 10.04
CA LYS A 180 7.61 -1.47 11.15
C LYS A 180 7.82 0.01 11.45
N GLU A 181 8.19 0.81 10.46
CA GLU A 181 8.45 2.24 10.67
C GLU A 181 7.14 3.01 10.96
N LEU A 182 6.05 2.66 10.28
CA LEU A 182 4.72 3.21 10.54
C LEU A 182 4.27 2.98 11.99
N LEU A 183 4.37 1.74 12.49
CA LEU A 183 3.92 1.39 13.85
C LEU A 183 4.84 1.96 14.93
N LYS A 184 6.15 2.04 14.65
CA LYS A 184 7.11 2.71 15.53
C LYS A 184 6.69 4.17 15.74
N LYS A 185 6.46 4.92 14.66
CA LYS A 185 6.04 6.32 14.76
C LYS A 185 4.62 6.47 15.32
N GLY A 186 3.70 5.61 14.89
CA GLY A 186 2.34 5.54 15.41
C GLY A 186 2.26 5.25 16.91
N SER A 187 3.32 4.71 17.52
CA SER A 187 3.36 4.43 18.96
C SER A 187 3.67 5.66 19.84
N GLU A 188 4.11 6.78 19.25
CA GLU A 188 4.59 7.95 19.99
C GLU A 188 3.44 8.72 20.67
N SER A 189 2.24 8.72 20.08
CA SER A 189 1.05 9.37 20.66
C SER A 189 -0.23 8.76 20.11
N TYR A 190 -1.35 8.93 20.83
CA TYR A 190 -2.65 8.49 20.35
C TYR A 190 -3.02 9.12 19.01
N HIS A 191 -2.68 10.40 18.82
CA HIS A 191 -2.92 11.12 17.57
C HIS A 191 -2.13 10.50 16.40
N TYR A 192 -0.85 10.18 16.59
CA TYR A 192 -0.05 9.49 15.57
C TYR A 192 -0.59 8.08 15.30
N PHE A 193 -1.00 7.35 16.33
CA PHE A 193 -1.66 6.06 16.14
C PHE A 193 -2.91 6.16 15.25
N GLU A 194 -3.74 7.20 15.42
CA GLU A 194 -4.90 7.41 14.55
C GLU A 194 -4.52 7.70 13.10
N GLN A 195 -3.41 8.41 12.85
CA GLN A 195 -2.90 8.62 11.50
C GLN A 195 -2.38 7.32 10.88
N ALA A 196 -1.63 6.51 11.64
CA ALA A 196 -1.18 5.20 11.21
C ALA A 196 -2.36 4.27 10.88
N LEU A 197 -3.41 4.27 11.71
CA LEU A 197 -4.62 3.49 11.45
C LEU A 197 -5.31 3.92 10.15
N ARG A 198 -5.47 5.24 9.91
CA ARG A 198 -6.06 5.77 8.68
C ARG A 198 -5.28 5.35 7.45
N PHE A 199 -3.95 5.34 7.52
CA PHE A 199 -3.12 4.88 6.41
C PHE A 199 -3.35 3.39 6.10
N VAL A 200 -3.41 2.52 7.11
CA VAL A 200 -3.71 1.09 6.93
C VAL A 200 -5.13 0.88 6.39
N GLU A 201 -6.10 1.68 6.81
CA GLU A 201 -7.46 1.66 6.27
C GLU A 201 -7.48 2.03 4.78
N ALA A 202 -6.74 3.07 4.38
CA ALA A 202 -6.59 3.46 2.99
C ALA A 202 -5.94 2.36 2.14
N ILE A 203 -4.91 1.68 2.65
CA ILE A 203 -4.30 0.53 1.96
C ILE A 203 -5.34 -0.56 1.69
N VAL A 204 -6.17 -0.91 2.69
CA VAL A 204 -7.24 -1.90 2.52
C VAL A 204 -8.29 -1.43 1.50
N ALA A 205 -8.65 -0.15 1.50
CA ALA A 205 -9.60 0.42 0.57
C ALA A 205 -9.10 0.34 -0.88
N TYR A 206 -7.88 0.82 -1.16
CA TYR A 206 -7.28 0.74 -2.49
C TYR A 206 -7.03 -0.71 -2.93
N HIS A 207 -6.64 -1.60 -2.02
CA HIS A 207 -6.47 -3.01 -2.34
C HIS A 207 -7.79 -3.65 -2.77
N LYS A 208 -8.91 -3.29 -2.11
CA LYS A 208 -10.25 -3.74 -2.51
C LYS A 208 -10.66 -3.14 -3.86
N PHE A 209 -10.38 -1.85 -4.08
CA PHE A 209 -10.65 -1.16 -5.34
C PHE A 209 -10.03 -1.90 -6.54
N TYR A 210 -8.75 -2.28 -6.45
CA TYR A 210 -8.06 -3.02 -7.52
C TYR A 210 -8.34 -4.52 -7.56
N LYS A 211 -9.18 -5.05 -6.65
CA LYS A 211 -9.54 -6.47 -6.69
C LYS A 211 -10.71 -6.75 -7.63
N GLY A 212 -11.53 -5.75 -7.97
CA GLY A 212 -12.67 -5.93 -8.86
C GLY A 212 -13.58 -7.04 -8.37
N GLU A 213 -14.43 -6.70 -7.39
CA GLU A 213 -15.45 -7.59 -6.78
C GLU A 213 -14.88 -8.69 -5.84
N ASP A 214 -15.64 -8.98 -4.78
CA ASP A 214 -15.40 -10.10 -3.86
C ASP A 214 -15.98 -11.39 -4.48
#